data_AF-R7GNM0-F1
#
_entry.id   AF-R7GNM0-F1
#
_cell.length_a   1.000
_cell.length_b   1.000
_cell.length_c   1.000
_cell.angle_alpha   90.00
_cell.angle_beta   90.00
_cell.angle_gamma   90.00
#
_symmetry.space_group_name_H-M   'P 1'
#
loop_
_entity.id
_entity.type
_entity.pdbx_description
1 polymer ?
#
loop_
_entity_poly.entity_id
_entity_poly.type
_entity_poly.pdbx_seq_one_letter_code
_entity_poly.pdbx_strand_id
1 'polypeptide(L)'
;MKTSLVIMAAGIGSRFGGGIKQLEPVGPNGEIIMDYSIHDAIAAGFNKIIFIIRKDIEEDFREVIGNRIEEVAKKYDVEIAYDCSYRDGERHCLRTSISLSFHAF
;
A
#
# COMPACT_ATOMS: atom_id res chain seq x y z
N MET A 1 -1.57 21.66 -2.16
CA MET A 1 -0.36 20.83 -2.27
C MET A 1 -0.80 19.38 -2.46
N LYS A 2 -0.10 18.57 -3.27
CA LYS A 2 -0.27 17.11 -3.27
C LYS A 2 0.80 16.52 -2.34
N THR A 3 0.38 15.82 -1.29
CA THR A 3 1.26 15.28 -0.26
C THR A 3 1.11 13.76 -0.27
N SER A 4 2.22 13.05 -0.41
CA SER A 4 2.22 11.61 -0.64
C SER A 4 2.82 10.84 0.54
N LEU A 5 2.12 9.81 0.99
CA LEU A 5 2.63 8.84 1.95
C LEU A 5 3.33 7.75 1.15
N VAL A 6 4.60 7.50 1.41
CA VAL A 6 5.36 6.42 0.79
C VAL A 6 5.56 5.31 1.81
N ILE A 7 5.02 4.12 1.51
CA ILE A 7 5.14 2.93 2.35
C ILE A 7 6.09 1.96 1.66
N MET A 8 7.24 1.72 2.29
CA MET A 8 8.21 0.74 1.80
C MET A 8 7.92 -0.63 2.40
N ALA A 9 7.14 -1.44 1.70
CA ALA A 9 6.75 -2.78 2.09
C ALA A 9 7.62 -3.85 1.40
N ALA A 10 8.95 -3.66 1.41
CA ALA A 10 9.92 -4.54 0.75
C ALA A 10 10.26 -5.83 1.52
N GLY A 11 9.64 -6.06 2.68
CA GLY A 11 9.98 -7.15 3.60
C GLY A 11 8.80 -7.59 4.45
N ILE A 12 7.99 -8.48 3.91
CA ILE A 12 7.11 -9.35 4.69
C ILE A 12 8.03 -10.29 5.49
N GLY A 13 8.08 -10.11 6.81
CA GLY A 13 9.23 -10.47 7.66
C GLY A 13 9.67 -11.95 7.69
N SER A 14 10.58 -12.33 6.79
CA SER A 14 11.26 -13.64 6.83
C SER A 14 12.15 -13.84 8.07
N ARG A 15 12.61 -12.75 8.72
CA ARG A 15 13.44 -12.77 9.94
C ARG A 15 12.68 -13.11 11.22
N PHE A 16 11.35 -13.16 11.18
CA PHE A 16 10.51 -13.42 12.36
C PHE A 16 9.82 -14.79 12.34
N GLY A 17 10.31 -15.72 11.51
CA GLY A 17 9.86 -17.11 11.46
C GLY A 17 8.83 -17.38 10.36
N GLY A 18 9.15 -17.07 9.11
CA GLY A 18 8.39 -17.54 7.93
C GLY A 18 6.96 -17.01 7.77
N GLY A 19 6.55 -16.04 8.58
CA GLY A 19 5.20 -15.49 8.59
C GLY A 19 5.16 -13.97 8.41
N ILE A 20 4.03 -13.48 7.92
CA ILE A 20 3.80 -12.07 7.65
C ILE A 20 3.42 -11.30 8.92
N LYS A 21 4.35 -11.10 9.86
CA LYS A 21 4.06 -10.43 11.15
C LYS A 21 3.68 -8.95 11.05
N GLN A 22 3.91 -8.30 9.91
CA GLN A 22 3.41 -6.94 9.64
C GLN A 22 1.90 -6.90 9.31
N LEU A 23 1.31 -8.07 9.09
CA LEU A 23 -0.13 -8.27 8.83
C LEU A 23 -0.85 -8.89 10.03
N GLU A 24 -0.14 -9.11 11.15
CA GLU A 24 -0.81 -9.50 12.38
C GLU A 24 -1.68 -8.34 12.87
N PRO A 25 -2.92 -8.63 13.27
CA PRO A 25 -3.81 -7.62 13.80
C PRO A 25 -3.24 -7.04 15.10
N VAL A 26 -3.18 -5.72 15.16
CA VAL A 26 -2.76 -4.95 16.34
C VAL A 26 -3.94 -4.22 16.98
N GLY A 27 -5.04 -4.06 16.25
CA GLY A 27 -6.27 -3.41 16.70
C GLY A 27 -7.36 -4.37 17.17
N PRO A 28 -8.35 -3.86 17.93
CA PRO A 28 -9.43 -4.66 18.51
C PRO A 28 -10.36 -5.29 17.47
N ASN A 29 -10.41 -4.79 16.24
CA ASN A 29 -11.23 -5.33 15.15
C ASN A 29 -10.41 -5.99 14.05
N GLY A 30 -9.14 -6.28 14.31
CA GLY A 30 -8.26 -6.88 13.32
C GLY A 30 -7.57 -5.88 12.39
N GLU A 31 -7.47 -4.62 12.82
CA GLU A 31 -6.68 -3.59 12.14
C GLU A 31 -5.19 -3.91 12.26
N ILE A 32 -4.45 -3.61 11.20
CA ILE A 32 -3.00 -3.77 11.17
C ILE A 32 -2.31 -2.41 11.27
N ILE A 33 -0.99 -2.41 11.47
CA ILE A 33 -0.21 -1.18 11.60
C ILE A 33 -0.33 -0.24 10.38
N MET A 34 -0.53 -0.79 9.19
CA MET A 34 -0.72 0.00 7.96
C MET A 34 -2.04 0.76 7.95
N ASP A 35 -3.11 0.21 8.55
CA ASP A 35 -4.42 0.89 8.62
C ASP A 35 -4.29 2.19 9.42
N TYR A 36 -3.59 2.14 10.55
CA TYR A 36 -3.32 3.33 11.38
C TYR A 36 -2.44 4.35 10.64
N SER A 37 -1.38 3.88 9.96
CA SER A 37 -0.48 4.76 9.21
C SER A 37 -1.21 5.52 8.09
N ILE A 38 -2.13 4.85 7.40
CA ILE A 38 -2.95 5.44 6.35
C ILE A 38 -3.98 6.39 6.94
N HIS A 39 -4.67 5.98 8.01
CA HIS A 39 -5.63 6.84 8.70
C HIS A 39 -4.99 8.15 9.16
N ASP A 40 -3.81 8.10 9.78
CA ASP A 40 -3.10 9.27 10.27
C ASP A 40 -2.63 10.17 9.11
N ALA A 41 -2.16 9.58 8.01
CA ALA A 41 -1.81 10.34 6.82
C ALA A 41 -3.02 11.06 6.22
N ILE A 42 -4.17 10.39 6.12
CA ILE A 42 -5.42 11.01 5.64
C ILE A 42 -5.83 12.15 6.58
N ALA A 43 -5.81 11.93 7.90
CA ALA A 43 -6.11 12.94 8.90
C ALA A 43 -5.16 14.15 8.82
N ALA A 44 -3.90 13.91 8.45
CA ALA A 44 -2.90 14.96 8.21
C ALA A 44 -3.03 15.66 6.84
N GLY A 45 -3.98 15.25 5.99
CA GLY A 45 -4.24 15.87 4.69
C GLY A 45 -3.42 15.31 3.53
N PHE A 46 -2.91 14.08 3.64
CA PHE A 46 -2.28 13.38 2.52
C PHE A 46 -3.36 12.88 1.55
N ASN A 47 -3.12 13.08 0.26
CA ASN A 47 -4.07 12.76 -0.81
C ASN A 47 -3.54 11.73 -1.81
N LYS A 48 -2.37 11.14 -1.51
CA LYS A 48 -1.80 10.07 -2.31
C LYS A 48 -1.01 9.10 -1.44
N ILE A 49 -1.12 7.81 -1.72
CA ILE A 49 -0.38 6.74 -1.05
C ILE A 49 0.39 5.95 -2.12
N ILE A 50 1.67 5.70 -1.87
CA ILE A 50 2.57 4.99 -2.78
C ILE A 50 3.17 3.80 -2.06
N PHE A 51 2.91 2.60 -2.55
CA PHE A 51 3.51 1.36 -2.03
C PHE A 51 4.75 0.99 -2.84
N ILE A 52 5.90 0.90 -2.18
CA ILE A 52 7.13 0.36 -2.76
C ILE A 52 7.27 -1.09 -2.26
N ILE A 53 6.99 -2.04 -3.13
CA ILE A 53 6.99 -3.48 -2.84
C ILE A 53 8.07 -4.21 -3.65
N ARG A 54 8.36 -5.46 -3.30
CA ARG A 54 9.15 -6.35 -4.16
C ARG A 54 8.20 -7.15 -5.05
N LYS A 55 8.63 -7.46 -6.27
CA LYS A 55 7.82 -8.18 -7.26
C LYS A 55 7.39 -9.58 -6.81
N ASP A 56 8.23 -10.25 -6.03
CA ASP A 56 7.97 -11.62 -5.55
C ASP A 56 6.89 -11.71 -4.46
N ILE A 57 6.49 -10.59 -3.87
CA ILE A 57 5.47 -10.51 -2.81
C ILE A 57 4.28 -9.63 -3.23
N GLU A 58 4.23 -9.21 -4.50
CA GLU A 58 3.21 -8.27 -4.98
C GLU A 58 1.80 -8.87 -4.94
N GLU A 59 1.65 -10.11 -5.37
CA GLU A 59 0.36 -10.81 -5.37
C GLU A 59 -0.15 -10.99 -3.94
N ASP A 60 0.68 -11.56 -3.06
CA ASP A 60 0.36 -11.72 -1.63
C ASP A 60 0.00 -10.38 -0.97
N PHE A 61 0.74 -9.31 -1.28
CA PHE A 61 0.46 -7.98 -0.75
C PHE A 61 -0.91 -7.47 -1.23
N ARG A 62 -1.21 -7.58 -2.53
CA ARG A 62 -2.49 -7.13 -3.09
C ARG A 62 -3.66 -7.94 -2.54
N GLU A 63 -3.52 -9.24 -2.35
CA GLU A 63 -4.58 -10.09 -1.79
C GLU A 63 -4.91 -9.72 -0.34
N VAL A 64 -3.88 -9.50 0.49
CA VAL A 64 -4.12 -9.24 1.92
C VAL A 64 -4.44 -7.77 2.20
N ILE A 65 -3.78 -6.85 1.50
CA ILE A 65 -3.82 -5.41 1.79
C ILE A 65 -4.56 -4.60 0.74
N GLY A 66 -4.45 -4.97 -0.54
CA GLY A 66 -5.01 -4.20 -1.65
C GLY A 66 -6.49 -3.89 -1.45
N ASN A 67 -7.29 -4.90 -1.13
CA ASN A 67 -8.73 -4.75 -0.91
C ASN A 67 -9.06 -3.74 0.21
N ARG A 68 -8.35 -3.81 1.35
CA ARG A 68 -8.56 -2.92 2.50
C ARG A 68 -8.27 -1.46 2.14
N ILE A 69 -7.15 -1.23 1.45
CA ILE A 69 -6.71 0.12 1.13
C ILE A 69 -7.57 0.72 0.02
N GLU A 70 -8.01 -0.08 -0.96
CA GLU A 70 -8.94 0.39 -1.99
C GLU A 70 -10.27 0.88 -1.42
N GLU A 71 -10.81 0.21 -0.41
CA GLU A 71 -12.01 0.68 0.29
C GLU A 71 -11.78 2.02 1.00
N VAL A 72 -10.64 2.16 1.69
CA VAL A 72 -10.25 3.41 2.36
C VAL A 72 -10.06 4.54 1.34
N ALA A 73 -9.35 4.28 0.25
CA ALA A 73 -9.12 5.28 -0.80
C ALA A 73 -10.40 5.78 -1.45
N LYS A 74 -11.36 4.87 -1.72
CA LYS A 74 -12.69 5.26 -2.23
C LYS A 74 -13.45 6.12 -1.22
N LYS A 75 -13.35 5.80 0.07
CA LYS A 75 -14.05 6.52 1.14
C LYS A 75 -13.50 7.94 1.35
N TYR A 76 -12.20 8.14 1.23
CA TYR A 76 -11.52 9.39 1.54
C TYR A 76 -11.00 10.16 0.32
N ASP A 77 -11.32 9.71 -0.90
CA ASP A 77 -10.85 10.29 -2.18
C ASP A 77 -9.32 10.44 -2.26
N VAL A 78 -8.61 9.35 -1.98
CA VAL A 78 -7.15 9.29 -1.94
C VAL A 78 -6.61 8.49 -3.12
N GLU A 79 -5.58 8.99 -3.80
CA GLU A 79 -4.95 8.29 -4.93
C GLU A 79 -4.01 7.17 -4.41
N ILE A 80 -4.10 5.95 -4.96
CA ILE A 80 -3.15 4.86 -4.65
C ILE A 80 -2.25 4.58 -5.86
N ALA A 81 -0.96 4.42 -5.62
CA ALA A 81 0.00 3.92 -6.60
C ALA A 81 0.86 2.79 -6.03
N TYR A 82 1.25 1.86 -6.89
CA TYR A 82 2.19 0.79 -6.56
C TYR A 82 3.45 0.95 -7.42
N ASP A 83 4.61 0.79 -6.80
CA ASP A 83 5.90 0.75 -7.44
C ASP A 83 6.70 -0.46 -6.93
N CYS A 84 7.50 -1.05 -7.81
CA CYS A 84 8.26 -2.25 -7.50
C CYS A 84 9.74 -1.89 -7.41
N SER A 85 10.33 -2.07 -6.22
CA SER A 85 11.77 -1.85 -6.00
C SER A 85 12.58 -2.82 -6.85
N TYR A 86 13.39 -2.25 -7.74
CA TYR A 86 14.11 -2.96 -8.78
C TYR A 86 15.49 -3.45 -8.32
N ARG A 87 15.82 -4.72 -8.57
CA ARG A 87 17.18 -5.27 -8.41
C ARG A 87 17.55 -5.96 -9.73
N ASP A 88 18.48 -5.34 -10.47
CA ASP A 88 19.22 -5.85 -11.64
C ASP A 88 18.56 -5.99 -13.03
N GLY A 89 18.91 -5.07 -13.95
CA GLY A 89 19.03 -5.28 -15.42
C GLY A 89 17.82 -5.17 -16.37
N GLU A 90 16.66 -5.69 -16.06
CA GLU A 90 15.47 -5.87 -16.93
C GLU A 90 14.28 -4.95 -16.60
N ARG A 91 14.06 -3.93 -17.43
CA ARG A 91 12.88 -3.04 -17.38
C ARG A 91 11.58 -3.82 -17.62
N HIS A 92 10.93 -4.27 -16.55
CA HIS A 92 9.52 -4.65 -16.59
C HIS A 92 8.81 -4.35 -15.25
N CYS A 93 8.64 -3.05 -14.98
CA CYS A 93 7.52 -2.53 -14.21
C CYS A 93 6.82 -1.50 -15.12
N LEU A 94 6.01 -1.98 -16.06
CA LEU A 94 5.21 -1.09 -16.90
C LEU A 94 3.91 -0.78 -16.17
N ARG A 95 3.82 0.48 -15.73
CA ARG A 95 2.60 1.26 -15.49
C ARG A 95 1.43 0.48 -14.88
N THR A 96 1.26 0.62 -13.57
CA THR A 96 -0.08 0.92 -13.07
C THR A 96 0.01 2.13 -12.15
N SER A 97 0.20 3.30 -12.79
CA SER A 97 -0.52 4.48 -12.33
C SER A 97 -2.01 4.14 -12.47
N ILE A 98 -2.59 3.48 -11.48
CA ILE A 98 -4.02 3.56 -11.28
C ILE A 98 -4.23 5.00 -10.80
N SER A 99 -4.23 5.96 -11.72
CA SER A 99 -5.05 7.13 -11.50
C SER A 99 -6.47 6.58 -11.54
N LEU A 100 -6.98 6.16 -10.40
CA LEU A 100 -8.41 6.23 -10.12
C LEU A 100 -8.70 7.74 -10.07
N SER A 101 -8.68 8.37 -11.25
CA SER A 101 -9.37 9.60 -11.49
C SER A 101 -10.84 9.23 -11.36
N PHE A 102 -11.37 9.30 -10.14
CA PHE A 102 -12.80 9.42 -9.91
C PHE A 102 -13.25 10.76 -10.52
N HIS A 103 -13.32 10.80 -11.84
CA HIS A 103 -14.19 11.70 -12.57
C HIS A 103 -15.35 10.84 -13.06
N ALA A 104 -16.30 10.62 -12.17
CA ALA A 104 -17.67 10.28 -12.54
C ALA A 104 -18.54 11.39 -11.98
N PHE A 105 -18.77 12.39 -12.84
CA PHE A 105 -19.95 13.26 -12.78
C PHE A 105 -21.21 12.40 -12.91
#